data_AF-A0AAQ3TPF6-F1
#
_entry.id   AF-A0AAQ3TPF6-F1
#
_cell.length_a   1.000
_cell.length_b   1.000
_cell.length_c   1.000
_cell.angle_alpha   90.00
_cell.angle_beta   90.00
_cell.angle_gamma   90.00
#
_symmetry.space_group_name_H-M   'P 1'
#
loop_
_entity.id
_entity.type
_entity.pdbx_description
1 polymer ?
#
loop_
_entity_poly.entity_id
_entity_poly.type
_entity_poly.pdbx_seq_one_letter_code
_entity_poly.pdbx_strand_id
1 'polypeptide(L)'
;MKKAFIRRPRQGPTKKTIFRRGRRKKYITVGHEQRKRHLYYYLAVSERNPTLDPVVIWINGGPACSRFSAFLHSIGKYYLLFSDLSYDNKQLNYDPWGKKFTGPFRIYSKQLRVNDDPRVTINPYSWTKMASLLLVDSPAGVGYSYSDNEVDYVTNDTSRVVDLYHFLTKWFTEYTEFLSNPFYIAGCSYSGVLVHVLSQEIIKSKLQHKQNDESSGMKINFKGYSLCNPAVDVNIENNAHVPYAFRMGLISDELFLQIKSINMEHILCPPCRYKMGITKEFVKYDSGQMFESISKTSTHGLECHIAG
;
A
#
# COMPACT_ATOMS: atom_id res chain seq x y z
N MET A 1 -43.52 44.74 -20.28
CA MET A 1 -43.03 43.75 -19.30
C MET A 1 -41.51 43.63 -19.40
N LYS A 2 -40.76 44.11 -18.40
CA LYS A 2 -39.29 43.93 -18.35
C LYS A 2 -38.99 42.54 -17.78
N LYS A 3 -38.42 41.63 -18.59
CA LYS A 3 -37.94 40.33 -18.11
C LYS A 3 -36.70 40.57 -17.22
N ALA A 4 -36.86 40.38 -15.92
CA ALA A 4 -35.75 40.35 -14.98
C ALA A 4 -34.86 39.13 -15.29
N PHE A 5 -33.64 39.37 -15.76
CA PHE A 5 -32.61 38.35 -15.83
C PHE A 5 -32.15 38.03 -14.41
N ILE A 6 -32.67 36.94 -13.84
CA ILE A 6 -32.13 36.35 -12.61
C ILE A 6 -30.70 35.88 -12.94
N ARG A 7 -29.70 36.68 -12.54
CA ARG A 7 -28.30 36.25 -12.57
C ARG A 7 -28.17 35.05 -11.63
N ARG A 8 -27.93 33.87 -12.20
CA ARG A 8 -27.53 32.69 -11.42
C ARG A 8 -26.30 33.07 -10.59
N PRO A 9 -26.24 32.71 -9.29
CA PRO A 9 -25.05 32.96 -8.49
C PRO A 9 -23.85 32.31 -9.16
N ARG A 10 -22.74 33.06 -9.30
CA ARG A 10 -21.47 32.51 -9.78
C ARG A 10 -21.06 31.41 -8.80
N GLN A 11 -21.20 30.14 -9.20
CA GLN A 11 -20.60 29.04 -8.46
C GLN A 11 -19.09 29.28 -8.41
N GLY A 12 -18.53 29.27 -7.21
CA GLY A 12 -17.07 29.34 -7.02
C GLY A 12 -16.36 28.22 -7.78
N PRO A 13 -15.03 28.33 -7.97
CA PRO A 13 -14.27 27.31 -8.69
C PRO A 13 -14.46 25.93 -8.04
N THR A 14 -14.79 24.92 -8.84
CA THR A 14 -14.93 23.53 -8.33
C THR A 14 -13.58 23.01 -7.81
N LYS A 15 -13.57 22.02 -6.92
CA LYS A 15 -12.32 21.37 -6.45
C LYS A 15 -11.46 20.88 -7.61
N LYS A 16 -12.08 20.42 -8.69
CA LYS A 16 -11.40 20.03 -9.95
C LYS A 16 -10.67 21.21 -10.60
N THR A 17 -11.26 22.40 -10.55
CA THR A 17 -10.68 23.66 -11.04
C THR A 17 -9.58 24.17 -10.12
N ILE A 18 -9.77 24.09 -8.80
CA ILE A 18 -8.77 24.46 -7.78
C ILE A 18 -7.54 23.57 -7.93
N PHE A 19 -7.72 22.25 -7.99
CA PHE A 19 -6.63 21.30 -8.14
C PHE A 19 -5.90 21.43 -9.49
N ARG A 20 -6.61 21.81 -10.58
CA ARG A 20 -5.96 22.14 -11.86
C ARG A 20 -5.18 23.46 -11.84
N ARG A 21 -5.51 24.41 -10.94
CA ARG A 21 -4.91 25.75 -10.87
C ARG A 21 -3.84 25.92 -9.77
N GLY A 22 -3.80 25.05 -8.75
CA GLY A 22 -2.91 25.15 -7.59
C GLY A 22 -1.56 24.44 -7.73
N ARG A 23 -0.50 25.02 -7.16
CA ARG A 23 0.87 24.47 -7.12
C ARG A 23 0.94 23.16 -6.31
N ARG A 24 0.81 22.06 -7.04
CA ARG A 24 1.39 20.71 -6.94
C ARG A 24 2.47 20.46 -5.86
N LYS A 25 2.21 20.63 -4.57
CA LYS A 25 3.06 19.92 -3.60
C LYS A 25 2.79 18.43 -3.78
N LYS A 26 3.80 17.71 -4.24
CA LYS A 26 3.74 16.25 -4.40
C LYS A 26 4.24 15.51 -3.17
N TYR A 27 4.70 16.25 -2.16
CA TYR A 27 5.34 15.73 -0.96
C TYR A 27 4.75 16.36 0.28
N ILE A 28 4.57 15.56 1.32
CA ILE A 28 4.36 16.01 2.69
C ILE A 28 5.48 15.42 3.55
N THR A 29 6.19 16.30 4.25
CA THR A 29 7.27 15.90 5.16
C THR A 29 6.67 15.51 6.51
N VAL A 30 7.05 14.34 7.02
CA VAL A 30 6.66 13.79 8.33
C VAL A 30 7.90 13.49 9.19
N GLY A 31 7.69 13.25 10.48
CA GLY A 31 8.76 13.06 11.45
C GLY A 31 9.24 14.32 12.17
N HIS A 32 10.25 14.17 13.02
CA HIS A 32 10.87 15.23 13.81
C HIS A 32 12.09 15.82 13.11
N GLU A 33 12.61 16.95 13.60
CA GLU A 33 13.56 17.81 12.87
C GLU A 33 14.80 17.10 12.31
N GLN A 34 15.34 16.11 13.00
CA GLN A 34 16.52 15.32 12.56
C GLN A 34 16.18 14.04 11.79
N ARG A 35 14.91 13.65 11.72
CA ARG A 35 14.42 12.44 11.05
C ARG A 35 13.22 12.80 10.17
N LYS A 36 13.48 13.54 9.10
CA LYS A 36 12.48 14.01 8.14
C LYS A 36 12.30 13.00 7.02
N ARG A 37 11.08 12.53 6.86
CA ARG A 37 10.69 11.62 5.77
C ARG A 37 9.75 12.35 4.83
N HIS A 38 10.03 12.33 3.54
CA HIS A 38 9.27 13.03 2.51
C HIS A 38 8.36 12.03 1.79
N LEU A 39 7.08 12.04 2.14
CA LEU A 39 6.11 11.11 1.54
C LEU A 39 5.52 11.72 0.28
N TYR A 40 5.77 11.06 -0.85
CA TYR A 40 5.17 11.38 -2.12
C TYR A 40 3.70 10.98 -2.14
N TYR A 41 2.86 11.82 -2.74
CA TYR A 41 1.48 11.47 -3.00
C TYR A 41 0.96 11.98 -4.35
N TYR A 42 -0.07 11.29 -4.81
CA TYR A 42 -0.86 11.67 -5.99
C TYR A 42 -2.35 11.60 -5.66
N LEU A 43 -3.06 12.69 -5.92
CA LEU A 43 -4.51 12.76 -5.78
C LEU A 43 -5.19 12.64 -7.15
N ALA A 44 -5.90 11.53 -7.37
CA ALA A 44 -6.79 11.36 -8.50
C ALA A 44 -8.21 11.81 -8.11
N VAL A 45 -8.59 13.01 -8.51
CA VAL A 45 -9.87 13.63 -8.14
C VAL A 45 -11.05 12.91 -8.80
N SER A 46 -12.17 12.74 -8.07
CA SER A 46 -13.40 12.13 -8.59
C SER A 46 -13.85 12.76 -9.91
N GLU A 47 -14.26 11.91 -10.84
CA GLU A 47 -14.80 12.27 -12.13
C GLU A 47 -16.26 12.73 -12.05
N ARG A 48 -17.01 12.26 -11.05
CA ARG A 48 -18.44 12.56 -10.86
C ARG A 48 -18.65 13.89 -10.14
N ASN A 49 -18.43 13.95 -8.82
CA ASN A 49 -18.55 15.18 -8.05
C ASN A 49 -17.54 15.23 -6.90
N PRO A 50 -16.32 15.77 -7.11
CA PRO A 50 -15.28 15.77 -6.08
C PRO A 50 -15.61 16.61 -4.84
N THR A 51 -16.60 17.50 -4.92
CA THR A 51 -17.05 18.26 -3.75
C THR A 51 -17.79 17.40 -2.75
N LEU A 52 -18.53 16.38 -3.22
CA LEU A 52 -19.39 15.52 -2.39
C LEU A 52 -18.87 14.08 -2.26
N ASP A 53 -18.21 13.58 -3.30
CA ASP A 53 -17.76 12.19 -3.38
C ASP A 53 -16.66 11.90 -2.35
N PRO A 54 -16.57 10.66 -1.85
CA PRO A 54 -15.59 10.30 -0.84
C PRO A 54 -14.14 10.54 -1.27
N VAL A 55 -13.27 10.77 -0.28
CA VAL A 55 -11.82 10.64 -0.42
C VAL A 55 -11.41 9.29 0.13
N VAL A 56 -10.69 8.50 -0.67
CA VAL A 56 -10.19 7.18 -0.28
C VAL A 56 -8.67 7.22 -0.33
N ILE A 57 -8.01 7.03 0.82
CA ILE A 57 -6.57 6.73 0.81
C ILE A 57 -6.38 5.25 0.47
N TRP A 58 -5.48 4.96 -0.47
CA TRP A 58 -5.15 3.59 -0.85
C TRP A 58 -3.78 3.15 -0.33
N ILE A 59 -3.75 2.05 0.42
CA ILE A 59 -2.56 1.46 1.03
C ILE A 59 -2.31 0.07 0.43
N ASN A 60 -1.30 -0.09 -0.43
CA ASN A 60 -0.84 -1.42 -0.87
C ASN A 60 -0.18 -2.23 0.26
N GLY A 61 -0.11 -3.54 0.07
CA GLY A 61 0.68 -4.44 0.91
C GLY A 61 2.16 -4.49 0.51
N GLY A 62 2.74 -5.68 0.55
CA GLY A 62 4.15 -5.93 0.27
C GLY A 62 4.89 -6.48 1.48
N PRO A 63 5.65 -5.64 2.21
CA PRO A 63 5.11 -4.42 2.85
C PRO A 63 5.43 -3.07 2.17
N ALA A 64 6.11 -3.02 1.01
CA ALA A 64 6.70 -1.79 0.46
C ALA A 64 6.36 -1.49 -1.02
N CYS A 65 5.25 -2.00 -1.56
CA CYS A 65 4.94 -1.83 -3.00
C CYS A 65 4.33 -0.46 -3.33
N SER A 66 4.92 0.37 -4.21
CA SER A 66 4.35 1.70 -4.54
C SER A 66 2.85 1.68 -4.86
N ARG A 67 2.12 2.69 -4.37
CA ARG A 67 0.66 2.78 -4.57
C ARG A 67 0.30 3.09 -6.02
N PHE A 68 1.25 3.63 -6.77
CA PHE A 68 1.07 3.88 -8.19
C PHE A 68 0.85 2.58 -8.97
N SER A 69 1.35 1.43 -8.48
CA SER A 69 1.06 0.13 -9.09
C SER A 69 -0.43 -0.21 -9.07
N ALA A 70 -1.10 -0.05 -7.92
CA ALA A 70 -2.54 -0.34 -7.84
C ALA A 70 -3.37 0.65 -8.67
N PHE A 71 -2.92 1.90 -8.77
CA PHE A 71 -3.56 2.87 -9.64
C PHE A 71 -3.47 2.46 -11.11
N LEU A 72 -2.30 2.04 -11.59
CA LEU A 72 -2.09 1.68 -12.99
C LEU A 72 -2.60 0.28 -13.38
N HIS A 73 -2.77 -0.63 -12.42
CA HIS A 73 -3.11 -2.03 -12.72
C HIS A 73 -4.47 -2.45 -12.18
N SER A 74 -5.14 -1.62 -11.39
CA SER A 74 -6.38 -2.05 -10.72
C SER A 74 -7.43 -0.94 -10.66
N ILE A 75 -7.23 0.06 -9.81
CA ILE A 75 -8.31 0.96 -9.37
C ILE A 75 -8.30 2.33 -10.06
N GLY A 76 -7.18 2.70 -10.69
CA GLY A 76 -6.99 4.03 -11.24
C GLY A 76 -7.63 4.21 -12.61
N LYS A 77 -7.62 5.47 -13.06
CA LYS A 77 -8.30 5.91 -14.29
C LYS A 77 -7.70 5.30 -15.56
N TYR A 78 -6.46 4.85 -15.48
CA TYR A 78 -5.69 4.40 -16.62
C TYR A 78 -5.08 3.03 -16.33
N TYR A 79 -5.08 2.17 -17.36
CA TYR A 79 -4.29 0.95 -17.38
C TYR A 79 -3.04 1.14 -18.23
N LEU A 80 -1.93 0.52 -17.83
CA LEU A 80 -0.79 0.32 -18.71
C LEU A 80 -1.01 -0.91 -19.60
N LEU A 81 -0.88 -0.73 -20.91
CA LEU A 81 -0.86 -1.81 -21.89
C LEU A 81 0.58 -2.33 -21.99
N PHE A 82 0.82 -3.51 -21.41
CA PHE A 82 2.14 -4.15 -21.40
C PHE A 82 2.55 -4.72 -22.76
N SER A 83 1.61 -4.94 -23.68
CA SER A 83 1.90 -5.43 -25.04
C SER A 83 2.82 -4.52 -25.84
N ASP A 84 2.84 -3.23 -25.50
CA ASP A 84 3.57 -2.19 -26.20
C ASP A 84 4.87 -1.80 -25.48
N LEU A 85 5.18 -2.48 -24.36
CA LEU A 85 6.48 -2.43 -23.70
C LEU A 85 7.41 -3.44 -24.38
N SER A 86 7.91 -3.10 -25.57
CA SER A 86 9.01 -3.84 -26.18
C SER A 86 10.22 -3.76 -25.26
N TYR A 87 10.66 -4.91 -24.74
CA TYR A 87 11.94 -5.04 -24.07
C TYR A 87 13.05 -4.83 -25.11
N ASP A 88 13.57 -3.61 -25.22
CA ASP A 88 14.65 -3.32 -26.15
C ASP A 88 15.98 -3.82 -25.55
N ASN A 89 16.33 -5.05 -25.92
CA ASN A 89 17.60 -5.70 -25.55
C ASN A 89 18.85 -4.98 -26.09
N LYS A 90 18.70 -3.92 -26.90
CA LYS A 90 19.83 -3.33 -27.65
C LYS A 90 20.54 -2.15 -27.00
N GLN A 91 20.18 -1.73 -25.77
CA GLN A 91 20.88 -0.61 -25.10
C GLN A 91 21.25 -0.85 -23.64
N LEU A 92 21.91 -1.98 -23.35
CA LEU A 92 22.78 -2.09 -22.17
C LEU A 92 24.08 -1.29 -22.39
N ASN A 93 23.96 0.03 -22.56
CA ASN A 93 25.11 0.92 -22.44
C ASN A 93 25.37 1.17 -20.96
N TYR A 94 26.53 0.70 -20.52
CA TYR A 94 27.12 0.98 -19.21
C TYR A 94 27.11 2.50 -18.93
N ASP A 95 26.58 2.88 -17.77
CA ASP A 95 26.93 4.14 -17.11
C ASP A 95 28.40 4.04 -16.65
N PRO A 96 29.28 5.03 -16.93
CA PRO A 96 30.65 5.06 -16.44
C PRO A 96 30.81 4.91 -14.91
N TRP A 97 29.73 5.07 -14.14
CA TRP A 97 29.75 5.04 -12.68
C TRP A 97 29.20 3.74 -12.05
N GLY A 98 28.96 2.70 -12.84
CA GLY A 98 28.75 1.33 -12.33
C GLY A 98 27.50 1.12 -11.45
N LYS A 99 26.58 2.09 -11.37
CA LYS A 99 25.33 1.93 -10.63
C LYS A 99 24.25 1.30 -11.51
N LYS A 100 23.97 0.02 -11.26
CA LYS A 100 22.76 -0.65 -11.75
C LYS A 100 21.53 0.05 -11.19
N PHE A 101 20.79 0.78 -12.03
CA PHE A 101 19.41 1.13 -11.72
C PHE A 101 18.53 -0.11 -11.92
N THR A 102 18.35 -0.90 -10.86
CA THR A 102 17.39 -2.00 -10.83
C THR A 102 16.02 -1.48 -10.39
N GLY A 103 15.23 -1.05 -11.38
CA GLY A 103 13.78 -0.92 -11.26
C GLY A 103 13.14 -1.50 -12.52
N PRO A 104 12.06 -2.28 -12.45
CA PRO A 104 11.52 -3.00 -13.61
C PRO A 104 10.90 -2.11 -14.71
N PHE A 105 10.85 -0.79 -14.54
CA PHE A 105 10.22 0.13 -15.49
C PHE A 105 11.06 1.39 -15.72
N ARG A 106 11.41 1.66 -16.99
CA ARG A 106 11.99 2.93 -17.43
C ARG A 106 10.96 3.68 -18.27
N ILE A 107 10.22 4.61 -17.66
CA ILE A 107 9.25 5.45 -18.38
C ILE A 107 9.99 6.69 -18.91
N TYR A 108 10.18 6.76 -20.24
CA TYR A 108 10.78 7.94 -20.87
C TYR A 108 9.82 9.13 -20.79
N SER A 109 10.15 10.12 -19.97
CA SER A 109 9.34 11.32 -19.74
C SER A 109 9.06 12.14 -21.01
N LYS A 110 9.88 12.00 -22.06
CA LYS A 110 9.68 12.65 -23.37
C LYS A 110 8.54 12.03 -24.21
N GLN A 111 7.96 10.89 -23.80
CA GLN A 111 6.97 10.15 -24.62
C GLN A 111 5.58 10.01 -23.98
N LEU A 112 5.36 10.50 -22.76
CA LEU A 112 4.05 10.46 -22.11
C LEU A 112 3.12 11.52 -22.71
N ARG A 113 2.40 11.19 -23.78
CA ARG A 113 1.29 11.99 -24.31
C ARG A 113 -0.01 11.25 -24.02
N VAL A 114 -0.72 11.62 -22.96
CA VAL A 114 -1.94 10.93 -22.47
C VAL A 114 -3.04 10.78 -23.54
N ASN A 115 -3.02 11.58 -24.61
CA ASN A 115 -4.00 11.51 -25.69
C ASN A 115 -3.49 10.76 -26.95
N ASP A 116 -2.18 10.48 -27.07
CA ASP A 116 -1.54 9.88 -28.25
C ASP A 116 -0.56 8.73 -27.90
N ASP A 117 -0.54 8.28 -26.64
CA ASP A 117 0.37 7.22 -26.16
C ASP A 117 -0.37 5.87 -26.18
N PRO A 118 -0.05 4.96 -27.12
CA PRO A 118 -0.74 3.69 -27.29
C PRO A 118 -0.59 2.77 -26.06
N ARG A 119 0.32 3.08 -25.14
CA ARG A 119 0.64 2.27 -23.95
C ARG A 119 -0.29 2.52 -22.77
N VAL A 120 -1.22 3.48 -22.86
CA VAL A 120 -2.12 3.83 -21.75
C VAL A 120 -3.57 3.85 -22.23
N THR A 121 -4.44 3.03 -21.63
CA THR A 121 -5.87 2.99 -21.95
C THR A 121 -6.72 3.44 -20.78
N ILE A 122 -7.92 3.95 -21.05
CA ILE A 122 -8.87 4.37 -20.02
C ILE A 122 -9.48 3.14 -19.37
N ASN A 123 -9.48 3.12 -18.03
CA ASN A 123 -10.22 2.15 -17.24
C ASN A 123 -11.69 2.61 -17.07
N PRO A 124 -12.68 1.96 -17.72
CA PRO A 124 -14.08 2.33 -17.54
C PRO A 124 -14.61 2.02 -16.12
N TYR A 125 -13.96 1.10 -15.39
CA TYR A 125 -14.33 0.65 -14.05
C TYR A 125 -13.49 1.31 -12.94
N SER A 126 -12.81 2.42 -13.25
CA SER A 126 -11.98 3.10 -12.26
C SER A 126 -12.80 3.56 -11.06
N TRP A 127 -12.19 3.45 -9.86
CA TRP A 127 -12.77 4.00 -8.64
C TRP A 127 -12.90 5.53 -8.69
N THR A 128 -12.15 6.21 -9.58
CA THR A 128 -12.32 7.65 -9.79
C THR A 128 -13.69 8.03 -10.35
N LYS A 129 -14.48 7.07 -10.84
CA LYS A 129 -15.88 7.29 -11.23
C LYS A 129 -16.77 7.70 -10.04
N MET A 130 -16.38 7.36 -8.82
CA MET A 130 -17.20 7.56 -7.62
C MET A 130 -16.45 8.14 -6.41
N ALA A 131 -15.12 8.22 -6.45
CA ALA A 131 -14.30 8.67 -5.33
C ALA A 131 -13.08 9.46 -5.81
N SER A 132 -12.53 10.32 -4.94
CA SER A 132 -11.18 10.83 -5.12
C SER A 132 -10.18 9.87 -4.45
N LEU A 133 -9.17 9.42 -5.18
CA LEU A 133 -8.15 8.50 -4.67
C LEU A 133 -6.91 9.27 -4.23
N LEU A 134 -6.53 9.12 -2.97
CA LEU A 134 -5.29 9.65 -2.40
C LEU A 134 -4.26 8.52 -2.32
N LEU A 135 -3.28 8.55 -3.21
CA LEU A 135 -2.22 7.54 -3.29
C LEU A 135 -0.98 8.06 -2.57
N VAL A 136 -0.53 7.38 -1.53
CA VAL A 136 0.61 7.83 -0.71
C VAL A 136 1.66 6.74 -0.67
N ASP A 137 2.84 7.02 -1.21
CA ASP A 137 3.94 6.08 -1.10
C ASP A 137 4.51 6.11 0.33
N SER A 138 4.41 4.99 1.03
CA SER A 138 4.86 4.81 2.41
C SER A 138 5.36 3.38 2.62
N PRO A 139 6.47 3.17 3.37
CA PRO A 139 7.29 4.16 4.08
C PRO A 139 8.14 5.03 3.13
N ALA A 140 8.98 5.91 3.70
CA ALA A 140 10.11 6.47 2.97
C ALA A 140 10.96 5.34 2.34
N GLY A 141 11.42 5.54 1.11
CA GLY A 141 12.08 4.53 0.28
C GLY A 141 11.16 3.82 -0.70
N VAL A 142 9.83 3.95 -0.54
CA VAL A 142 8.86 3.39 -1.50
C VAL A 142 8.58 4.40 -2.61
N GLY A 143 8.65 3.92 -3.86
CA GLY A 143 8.29 4.71 -5.03
C GLY A 143 9.07 6.01 -5.10
N TYR A 144 8.38 7.15 -4.97
CA TYR A 144 9.03 8.46 -4.98
C TYR A 144 9.26 9.06 -3.59
N SER A 145 8.86 8.38 -2.51
CA SER A 145 9.07 8.80 -1.13
C SER A 145 10.50 8.52 -0.70
N TYR A 146 11.12 9.44 0.04
CA TYR A 146 12.54 9.33 0.44
C TYR A 146 12.81 9.95 1.82
N SER A 147 13.99 9.68 2.37
CA SER A 147 14.57 10.39 3.50
C SER A 147 16.02 10.76 3.18
N ASP A 148 16.47 11.89 3.72
CA ASP A 148 17.88 12.30 3.68
C ASP A 148 18.73 11.52 4.70
N ASN A 149 18.11 10.73 5.58
CA ASN A 149 18.78 9.94 6.61
C ASN A 149 18.59 8.45 6.37
N GLU A 150 19.69 7.70 6.20
CA GLU A 150 19.65 6.26 5.91
C GLU A 150 18.94 5.44 7.00
N VAL A 151 18.98 5.88 8.26
CA VAL A 151 18.35 5.19 9.39
C VAL A 151 16.82 5.21 9.28
N ASP A 152 16.23 6.11 8.49
CA ASP A 152 14.77 6.17 8.27
C ASP A 152 14.25 5.06 7.35
N TYR A 153 15.12 4.35 6.62
CA TYR A 153 14.72 3.20 5.80
C TYR A 153 14.55 1.92 6.64
N VAL A 154 15.03 1.91 7.89
CA VAL A 154 14.70 0.86 8.87
C VAL A 154 13.42 1.27 9.58
N THR A 155 12.33 0.55 9.31
CA THR A 155 10.97 0.93 9.75
C THR A 155 10.17 -0.28 10.21
N ASN A 156 9.07 -0.04 10.91
CA ASN A 156 8.10 -1.04 11.35
C ASN A 156 6.67 -0.53 11.19
N ASP A 157 5.68 -1.36 11.52
CA ASP A 157 4.27 -1.02 11.32
C ASP A 157 3.83 0.19 12.16
N THR A 158 4.31 0.28 13.40
CA THR A 158 4.02 1.41 14.30
C THR A 158 4.53 2.74 13.73
N SER A 159 5.81 2.80 13.33
CA SER A 159 6.39 4.03 12.76
C SER A 159 5.71 4.44 11.46
N ARG A 160 5.31 3.46 10.64
CA ARG A 160 4.57 3.71 9.40
C ARG A 160 3.19 4.28 9.63
N VAL A 161 2.45 3.77 10.60
CA VAL A 161 1.13 4.31 10.95
C VAL A 161 1.26 5.73 11.48
N VAL A 162 2.24 6.00 12.33
CA VAL A 162 2.52 7.36 12.83
C VAL A 162 2.79 8.32 11.67
N ASP A 163 3.64 7.93 10.72
CA ASP A 163 3.93 8.73 9.54
C ASP A 163 2.70 8.96 8.65
N LEU A 164 1.90 7.92 8.40
CA LEU A 164 0.65 8.02 7.63
C LEU A 164 -0.38 8.91 8.33
N TYR A 165 -0.49 8.83 9.65
CA TYR A 165 -1.39 9.67 10.43
C TYR A 165 -0.97 11.15 10.40
N HIS A 166 0.34 11.43 10.56
CA HIS A 166 0.89 12.77 10.41
C HIS A 166 0.73 13.31 8.98
N PHE A 167 0.93 12.45 7.99
CA PHE A 167 0.67 12.78 6.59
C PHE A 167 -0.79 13.22 6.40
N LEU A 168 -1.76 12.42 6.85
CA LEU A 168 -3.18 12.72 6.70
C LEU A 168 -3.56 14.02 7.41
N THR A 169 -3.10 14.21 8.64
CA THR A 169 -3.35 15.45 9.39
C THR A 169 -2.83 16.67 8.62
N LYS A 170 -1.58 16.64 8.15
CA LYS A 170 -1.00 17.74 7.36
C LYS A 170 -1.70 17.93 6.01
N TRP A 171 -2.09 16.84 5.36
CA TRP A 171 -2.79 16.88 4.08
C TRP A 171 -4.15 17.56 4.23
N PHE A 172 -4.94 17.16 5.23
CA PHE A 172 -6.23 17.80 5.51
C PHE A 172 -6.11 19.25 5.99
N THR A 173 -4.99 19.64 6.61
CA THR A 173 -4.70 21.06 6.91
C THR A 173 -4.42 21.86 5.64
N GLU A 174 -3.72 21.28 4.67
CA GLU A 174 -3.40 21.97 3.41
C GLU A 174 -4.61 21.99 2.45
N TYR A 175 -5.41 20.93 2.46
CA TYR A 175 -6.54 20.72 1.54
C TYR A 175 -7.88 20.72 2.31
N THR A 176 -8.16 21.82 3.02
CA THR A 176 -9.33 21.97 3.90
C THR A 176 -10.65 21.79 3.17
N GLU A 177 -10.69 22.01 1.85
CA GLU A 177 -11.89 21.78 1.04
C GLU A 177 -12.34 20.32 1.09
N PHE A 178 -11.46 19.35 1.37
CA PHE A 178 -11.80 17.93 1.47
C PHE A 178 -12.26 17.49 2.87
N LEU A 179 -12.23 18.36 3.89
CA LEU A 179 -12.59 18.01 5.26
C LEU A 179 -14.05 17.54 5.40
N SER A 180 -14.95 18.08 4.58
CA SER A 180 -16.37 17.69 4.60
C SER A 180 -16.63 16.37 3.87
N ASN A 181 -15.73 15.92 2.98
CA ASN A 181 -15.91 14.68 2.23
C ASN A 181 -15.89 13.47 3.17
N PRO A 182 -16.74 12.46 2.94
CA PRO A 182 -16.57 11.15 3.58
C PRO A 182 -15.17 10.61 3.32
N PHE A 183 -14.45 10.24 4.38
CA PHE A 183 -13.10 9.70 4.27
C PHE A 183 -13.09 8.20 4.57
N TYR A 184 -12.45 7.42 3.69
CA TYR A 184 -12.27 5.98 3.85
C TYR A 184 -10.81 5.60 3.67
N ILE A 185 -10.41 4.50 4.31
CA ILE A 185 -9.11 3.87 4.10
C ILE A 185 -9.34 2.55 3.34
N ALA A 186 -8.61 2.31 2.27
CA ALA A 186 -8.68 1.04 1.56
C ALA A 186 -7.29 0.45 1.32
N GLY A 187 -7.19 -0.88 1.22
CA GLY A 187 -5.91 -1.52 0.93
C GLY A 187 -6.03 -2.99 0.55
N CYS A 188 -4.91 -3.56 0.10
CA CYS A 188 -4.78 -4.97 -0.26
C CYS A 188 -3.54 -5.64 0.38
N SER A 189 -3.60 -6.96 0.64
CA SER A 189 -2.46 -7.78 1.15
C SER A 189 -2.00 -7.31 2.55
N TYR A 190 -0.70 -7.10 2.77
CA TYR A 190 -0.12 -6.67 4.06
C TYR A 190 -0.75 -5.38 4.63
N SER A 191 -1.47 -4.60 3.81
CA SER A 191 -2.21 -3.44 4.30
C SER A 191 -3.25 -3.78 5.36
N GLY A 192 -3.69 -5.04 5.48
CA GLY A 192 -4.62 -5.45 6.53
C GLY A 192 -4.13 -5.00 7.90
N VAL A 193 -2.85 -5.18 8.23
CA VAL A 193 -2.25 -4.67 9.47
C VAL A 193 -2.36 -3.14 9.54
N LEU A 194 -1.83 -2.43 8.53
CA LEU A 194 -1.70 -0.97 8.56
C LEU A 194 -3.06 -0.23 8.57
N VAL A 195 -4.04 -0.72 7.81
CA VAL A 195 -5.36 -0.11 7.68
C VAL A 195 -6.12 -0.17 9.00
N HIS A 196 -6.08 -1.30 9.71
CA HIS A 196 -6.73 -1.42 11.01
C HIS A 196 -6.11 -0.47 12.04
N VAL A 197 -4.78 -0.48 12.16
CA VAL A 197 -4.08 0.35 13.15
C VAL A 197 -4.26 1.84 12.84
N LEU A 198 -4.13 2.25 11.58
CA LEU A 198 -4.36 3.65 11.18
C LEU A 198 -5.81 4.10 11.43
N SER A 199 -6.79 3.23 11.14
CA SER A 199 -8.20 3.52 11.44
C SER A 199 -8.42 3.71 12.94
N GLN A 200 -7.79 2.88 13.77
CA GLN A 200 -7.86 2.98 15.22
C GLN A 200 -7.27 4.31 15.71
N GLU A 201 -6.12 4.73 15.18
CA GLU A 201 -5.48 6.00 15.55
C GLU A 201 -6.35 7.22 15.19
N ILE A 202 -7.01 7.23 14.04
CA ILE A 202 -7.96 8.29 13.66
C ILE A 202 -9.17 8.35 14.59
N ILE A 203 -9.67 7.19 15.04
CA ILE A 203 -10.81 7.13 15.97
C ILE A 203 -10.38 7.60 17.37
N LYS A 204 -9.23 7.14 17.87
CA LYS A 204 -8.70 7.51 19.19
C LYS A 204 -8.49 9.03 19.29
N SER A 205 -7.87 9.65 18.29
CA SER A 205 -7.63 11.09 18.31
C SER A 205 -8.94 11.88 18.37
N LYS A 206 -9.97 11.43 17.65
CA LYS A 206 -11.32 12.03 17.70
C LYS A 206 -11.97 11.90 19.09
N LEU A 207 -11.73 10.82 19.83
CA LEU A 207 -12.26 10.63 21.18
C LEU A 207 -11.53 11.50 22.21
N GLN A 208 -10.20 11.60 22.11
CA GLN A 208 -9.39 12.43 23.00
C GLN A 208 -9.72 13.92 22.87
N HIS A 209 -9.95 14.42 21.64
CA HIS A 209 -10.39 15.80 21.42
C HIS A 209 -11.78 16.12 21.98
N LYS A 210 -12.65 15.13 22.22
CA LYS A 210 -13.95 15.36 22.87
C LYS A 210 -13.85 15.56 24.39
N GLN A 211 -12.74 15.15 25.01
CA GLN A 211 -12.55 15.28 26.45
C GLN A 211 -11.83 16.59 26.85
N ASN A 212 -11.09 17.19 25.92
CA ASN A 212 -10.36 18.46 26.13
C ASN A 212 -11.06 19.59 25.36
N ASP A 213 -12.03 20.24 26.01
CA ASP A 213 -13.11 21.07 25.45
C ASP A 213 -12.72 22.38 24.70
N GLU A 214 -11.45 22.59 24.32
CA GLU A 214 -11.03 23.82 23.62
C GLU A 214 -9.97 23.66 22.53
N SER A 215 -9.58 22.44 22.15
CA SER A 215 -8.69 22.27 20.99
C SER A 215 -9.50 21.95 19.73
N SER A 216 -9.50 22.88 18.78
CA SER A 216 -9.98 22.72 17.40
C SER A 216 -9.12 21.67 16.65
N GLY A 217 -9.17 20.42 17.10
CA GLY A 217 -8.48 19.30 16.50
C GLY A 217 -9.06 19.00 15.12
N MET A 218 -8.18 18.74 14.14
CA MET A 218 -8.58 18.44 12.77
C MET A 218 -9.56 17.27 12.71
N LYS A 219 -10.82 17.53 12.34
CA LYS A 219 -11.89 16.53 12.34
C LYS A 219 -11.99 15.85 10.97
N ILE A 220 -11.19 14.82 10.76
CA ILE A 220 -11.32 13.95 9.58
C ILE A 220 -12.70 13.27 9.61
N ASN A 221 -13.49 13.40 8.54
CA ASN A 221 -14.82 12.78 8.42
C ASN A 221 -14.73 11.29 8.07
N PHE A 222 -14.04 10.53 8.93
CA PHE A 222 -13.80 9.10 8.75
C PHE A 222 -15.10 8.30 8.85
N LYS A 223 -15.34 7.44 7.87
CA LYS A 223 -16.55 6.61 7.75
C LYS A 223 -16.31 5.11 7.85
N GLY A 224 -15.10 4.64 7.52
CA GLY A 224 -14.78 3.21 7.59
C GLY A 224 -13.60 2.84 6.70
N TYR A 225 -13.38 1.55 6.55
CA TYR A 225 -12.30 1.01 5.73
C TYR A 225 -12.75 -0.19 4.89
N SER A 226 -11.96 -0.55 3.87
CA SER A 226 -12.18 -1.71 3.01
C SER A 226 -10.86 -2.46 2.78
N LEU A 227 -10.92 -3.79 2.77
CA LEU A 227 -9.74 -4.64 2.64
C LEU A 227 -9.93 -5.65 1.51
N CYS A 228 -8.88 -5.85 0.71
CA CYS A 228 -8.81 -6.83 -0.36
C CYS A 228 -7.74 -7.86 -0.02
N ASN A 229 -8.11 -9.13 0.11
CA ASN A 229 -7.20 -10.23 0.49
C ASN A 229 -6.19 -9.83 1.61
N PRO A 230 -6.67 -9.30 2.76
CA PRO A 230 -5.79 -8.73 3.77
C PRO A 230 -5.05 -9.78 4.59
N ALA A 231 -3.83 -9.46 5.01
CA ALA A 231 -3.20 -10.10 6.17
C ALA A 231 -3.84 -9.55 7.46
N VAL A 232 -4.43 -10.43 8.27
CA VAL A 232 -5.19 -10.08 9.48
C VAL A 232 -4.77 -10.92 10.68
N ASP A 233 -4.63 -12.23 10.49
CA ASP A 233 -4.32 -13.18 11.54
C ASP A 233 -3.45 -14.30 10.96
N VAL A 234 -2.16 -14.25 11.27
CA VAL A 234 -1.17 -15.17 10.73
C VAL A 234 -1.45 -16.62 11.12
N ASN A 235 -2.10 -16.86 12.26
CA ASN A 235 -2.38 -18.20 12.74
C ASN A 235 -3.52 -18.83 11.93
N ILE A 236 -4.60 -18.06 11.73
CA ILE A 236 -5.74 -18.51 10.92
C ILE A 236 -5.31 -18.67 9.45
N GLU A 237 -4.58 -17.69 8.90
CA GLU A 237 -4.20 -17.67 7.49
C GLU A 237 -3.23 -18.81 7.15
N ASN A 238 -2.17 -19.02 7.94
CA ASN A 238 -1.20 -20.08 7.68
C ASN A 238 -1.86 -21.47 7.75
N ASN A 239 -2.78 -21.67 8.69
CA ASN A 239 -3.50 -22.94 8.82
C ASN A 239 -4.58 -23.15 7.74
N ALA A 240 -4.95 -22.11 6.98
CA ALA A 240 -5.90 -22.22 5.88
C ALA A 240 -5.27 -22.71 4.56
N HIS A 241 -3.94 -22.63 4.39
CA HIS A 241 -3.28 -22.93 3.11
C HIS A 241 -3.49 -24.36 2.62
N VAL A 242 -3.24 -25.36 3.49
CA VAL A 242 -3.40 -26.78 3.16
C VAL A 242 -4.84 -27.15 2.80
N PRO A 243 -5.85 -26.85 3.64
CA PRO A 243 -7.24 -27.18 3.30
C PRO A 243 -7.72 -26.42 2.07
N TYR A 244 -7.24 -25.18 1.84
CA TYR A 244 -7.53 -24.44 0.61
C TYR A 244 -6.94 -25.13 -0.63
N ALA A 245 -5.64 -25.46 -0.61
CA ALA A 245 -4.96 -26.11 -1.72
C ALA A 245 -5.61 -27.46 -2.07
N PHE A 246 -5.98 -28.25 -1.07
CA PHE A 246 -6.66 -29.52 -1.26
C PHE A 246 -8.03 -29.34 -1.93
N ARG A 247 -8.86 -28.44 -1.39
CA ARG A 247 -10.23 -28.18 -1.92
C ARG A 247 -10.22 -27.59 -3.32
N MET A 248 -9.14 -26.92 -3.71
CA MET A 248 -8.95 -26.38 -5.06
C MET A 248 -8.28 -27.38 -6.01
N GLY A 249 -7.97 -28.61 -5.56
CA GLY A 249 -7.32 -29.64 -6.37
C GLY A 249 -5.86 -29.33 -6.71
N LEU A 250 -5.19 -28.48 -5.93
CA LEU A 250 -3.78 -28.10 -6.12
C LEU A 250 -2.81 -29.13 -5.53
N ILE A 251 -3.29 -29.98 -4.62
CA ILE A 251 -2.52 -31.07 -4.00
C ILE A 251 -3.33 -32.37 -4.02
N SER A 252 -2.65 -33.51 -4.04
CA SER A 252 -3.27 -34.83 -4.05
C SER A 252 -3.88 -35.20 -2.69
N ASP A 253 -4.81 -36.16 -2.70
CA ASP A 253 -5.38 -36.77 -1.49
C ASP A 253 -4.28 -37.32 -0.57
N GLU A 254 -3.27 -37.98 -1.15
CA GLU A 254 -2.13 -38.52 -0.41
C GLU A 254 -1.36 -37.41 0.33
N LEU A 255 -0.99 -36.33 -0.38
CA LEU A 255 -0.28 -35.21 0.21
C LEU A 255 -1.12 -34.52 1.28
N PHE A 256 -2.42 -34.33 1.04
CA PHE A 256 -3.32 -33.75 2.04
C PHE A 256 -3.42 -34.61 3.30
N LEU A 257 -3.59 -35.93 3.17
CA LEU A 257 -3.69 -36.83 4.32
C LEU A 257 -2.41 -36.83 5.17
N GLN A 258 -1.24 -36.66 4.54
CA GLN A 258 0.05 -36.56 5.24
C GLN A 258 0.21 -35.26 6.04
N ILE A 259 -0.29 -34.12 5.52
CA ILE A 259 0.00 -32.80 6.10
C ILE A 259 -1.18 -32.10 6.80
N LYS A 260 -2.42 -32.62 6.68
CA LYS A 260 -3.63 -31.98 7.23
C LYS A 260 -3.63 -31.74 8.74
N SER A 261 -2.86 -32.50 9.50
CA SER A 261 -2.80 -32.42 10.96
C SER A 261 -1.65 -31.54 11.47
N ILE A 262 -0.84 -30.97 10.57
CA ILE A 262 0.31 -30.17 10.96
C ILE A 262 -0.11 -28.72 11.13
N ASN A 263 0.27 -28.11 12.27
CA ASN A 263 0.14 -26.67 12.44
C ASN A 263 1.15 -25.98 11.50
N MET A 264 0.60 -25.26 10.52
CA MET A 264 1.37 -24.69 9.42
C MET A 264 2.09 -23.39 9.78
N GLU A 265 1.82 -22.78 10.94
CA GLU A 265 2.67 -21.72 11.47
C GLU A 265 4.14 -22.17 11.55
N HIS A 266 4.37 -23.45 11.85
CA HIS A 266 5.71 -23.99 12.07
C HIS A 266 6.40 -24.49 10.80
N ILE A 267 5.66 -24.71 9.71
CA ILE A 267 6.21 -25.20 8.43
C ILE A 267 6.58 -24.05 7.49
N LEU A 268 5.72 -23.03 7.39
CA LEU A 268 5.93 -21.92 6.45
C LEU A 268 6.53 -20.68 7.11
N CYS A 269 6.53 -20.63 8.45
CA CYS A 269 7.21 -19.64 9.26
C CYS A 269 8.09 -20.33 10.31
N PRO A 270 9.10 -21.14 9.92
CA PRO A 270 10.12 -21.45 10.90
C PRO A 270 10.70 -20.10 11.39
N PRO A 271 11.06 -19.95 12.67
CA PRO A 271 11.84 -18.79 13.12
C PRO A 271 13.27 -18.87 12.55
N CYS A 272 13.43 -19.14 11.25
CA CYS A 272 14.67 -19.00 10.52
C CYS A 272 14.87 -17.51 10.25
N ARG A 273 15.33 -16.78 11.27
CA ARG A 273 16.02 -15.52 11.05
C ARG A 273 17.33 -15.82 10.34
N TYR A 274 17.47 -15.31 9.12
CA TYR A 274 18.78 -15.14 8.49
C TYR A 274 19.59 -14.15 9.34
N LYS A 275 20.72 -14.60 9.92
CA LYS A 275 21.66 -13.74 10.65
C LYS A 275 23.03 -13.86 10.01
N MET A 276 23.46 -12.85 9.25
CA MET A 276 24.87 -12.66 8.97
C MET A 276 25.53 -12.12 10.24
N GLY A 277 26.33 -12.96 10.90
CA GLY A 277 27.36 -12.52 11.85
C GLY A 277 26.95 -12.38 13.32
N ILE A 278 27.64 -13.19 14.15
CA ILE A 278 28.09 -12.95 15.54
C ILE A 278 27.04 -13.13 16.68
N THR A 279 27.20 -14.29 17.38
CA THR A 279 26.88 -14.75 18.77
C THR A 279 25.53 -14.41 19.44
N LYS A 280 24.95 -15.13 20.41
CA LYS A 280 24.95 -16.49 21.05
C LYS A 280 23.71 -16.38 21.98
N GLU A 281 22.59 -17.08 21.82
CA GLU A 281 22.22 -18.41 22.30
C GLU A 281 20.74 -18.63 21.88
N PHE A 282 20.35 -19.85 21.53
CA PHE A 282 18.94 -20.21 21.27
C PHE A 282 18.61 -21.54 21.96
N VAL A 283 17.47 -21.59 22.63
CA VAL A 283 16.93 -22.82 23.23
C VAL A 283 16.38 -23.73 22.13
N LYS A 284 16.76 -25.01 22.19
CA LYS A 284 16.41 -26.06 21.23
C LYS A 284 14.92 -26.41 21.34
N TYR A 285 14.15 -26.20 20.28
CA TYR A 285 12.82 -26.80 20.09
C TYR A 285 12.92 -27.82 18.96
N ASP A 286 12.46 -29.04 19.22
CA ASP A 286 12.81 -30.25 18.47
C ASP A 286 12.02 -30.38 17.15
N SER A 287 12.57 -29.80 16.08
CA SER A 287 12.16 -30.04 14.69
C SER A 287 12.67 -31.39 14.14
N GLY A 288 13.51 -32.11 14.89
CA GLY A 288 14.11 -33.38 14.49
C GLY A 288 13.10 -34.54 14.47
N GLN A 289 12.15 -34.58 15.40
CA GLN A 289 11.09 -35.59 15.40
C GLN A 289 10.15 -35.49 14.19
N MET A 290 9.98 -34.28 13.62
CA MET A 290 9.14 -34.06 12.44
C MET A 290 9.81 -34.59 11.16
N PHE A 291 11.13 -34.42 11.04
CA PHE A 291 11.91 -34.97 9.93
C PHE A 291 11.91 -36.51 9.93
N GLU A 292 12.01 -37.13 11.10
CA GLU A 292 11.95 -38.60 11.21
C GLU A 292 10.58 -39.18 10.84
N SER A 293 9.48 -38.47 11.15
CA SER A 293 8.11 -38.91 10.80
C SER A 293 7.87 -38.88 9.28
N ILE A 294 8.34 -37.82 8.61
CA ILE A 294 8.16 -37.62 7.16
C ILE A 294 9.12 -38.49 6.33
N SER A 295 10.36 -38.69 6.80
CA SER A 295 11.37 -39.52 6.10
C SER A 295 11.10 -41.02 6.20
N LYS A 296 10.41 -41.49 7.25
CA LYS A 296 10.06 -42.92 7.40
C LYS A 296 8.90 -43.37 6.51
N THR A 297 8.17 -42.47 5.84
CA THR A 297 6.92 -42.81 5.14
C THR A 297 6.90 -42.47 3.64
N SER A 298 7.93 -41.86 3.06
CA SER A 298 7.95 -41.56 1.61
C SER A 298 9.33 -41.75 0.96
N THR A 299 9.33 -42.18 -0.30
CA THR A 299 10.54 -42.32 -1.14
C THR A 299 11.10 -40.98 -1.66
N HIS A 300 10.50 -39.85 -1.28
CA HIS A 300 10.86 -38.51 -1.74
C HIS A 300 11.00 -37.58 -0.53
N GLY A 301 12.22 -37.45 0.01
CA GLY A 301 12.52 -36.63 1.19
C GLY A 301 12.70 -35.14 0.88
N LEU A 302 12.33 -34.29 1.83
CA LEU A 302 12.60 -32.85 1.84
C LEU A 302 13.83 -32.61 2.72
N GLU A 303 14.95 -32.12 2.14
CA GLU A 303 16.17 -31.84 2.90
C GLU A 303 16.10 -30.47 3.58
N CYS A 304 16.02 -30.47 4.91
CA CYS A 304 16.32 -29.29 5.73
C CYS A 304 17.67 -29.52 6.39
N HIS A 305 18.68 -28.70 6.05
CA HIS A 305 20.01 -28.80 6.66
C HIS A 305 19.94 -28.48 8.16
N ILE A 306 20.04 -29.52 8.99
CA ILE A 306 20.31 -29.42 10.42
C ILE A 306 21.83 -29.31 10.56
N ALA A 307 22.34 -28.11 10.86
CA ALA A 307 23.73 -27.96 11.29
C ALA A 307 23.81 -28.25 12.81
N GLY A 308 24.74 -29.13 13.19
CA GLY A 308 24.95 -29.63 14.56
C GLY A 308 25.48 -28.60 15.55
#